data_AF-A0A089P501-F1
#
_entry.id   AF-A0A089P501-F1
#
_cell.length_a   1.000
_cell.length_b   1.000
_cell.length_c   1.000
_cell.angle_alpha   90.00
_cell.angle_beta   90.00
_cell.angle_gamma   90.00
#
_symmetry.space_group_name_H-M   'P 1'
#
loop_
_entity.id
_entity.type
_entity.pdbx_description
1 polymer ?
#
loop_
_entity_poly.entity_id
_entity_poly.type
_entity_poly.pdbx_seq_one_letter_code
_entity_poly.pdbx_strand_id
1 'polypeptide(L)'
;MLLPKDLDSLKQLEEDFVLLPVGADHPTSLIKKKKAPVNPRGGLLSGWNKPELKGFTVDQLWNYRSAISVGVRCDNLFVEDIDGDSASKGLNRLLGWGEPTWTIRRTGCEGYFKRIFCPTKAQLSAITPNAKGKKEISFPIYTLEEPNRREAIEFFGNTLGRQVIVSGSHYSSGGRYYWNDNESPSFIRPPSVREWNKVLKLWKQYVNEKLPTPGIVTKNKSGWTRLAECPICGRVERPVCTITDDLNTISCFHGITYRPPLDLKKGEVLFNTWAYSRTEDKSFGRFSYFARHKPSSLELLNRRLQISG
;
A
#
# COMPACT_ATOMS: atom_id res chain seq x y z
N MET A 1 15.00 -2.59 20.12
CA MET A 1 15.87 -1.42 20.35
C MET A 1 16.78 -1.26 19.14
N LEU A 2 17.26 -0.05 18.91
CA LEU A 2 18.32 0.23 17.93
C LEU A 2 19.62 -0.49 18.35
N LEU A 3 20.34 -1.00 17.36
CA LEU A 3 21.66 -1.61 17.51
C LEU A 3 22.72 -0.70 16.87
N PRO A 4 24.00 -0.75 17.32
CA PRO A 4 25.08 0.04 16.72
C PRO A 4 25.15 -0.08 15.19
N LYS A 5 25.10 -1.32 14.69
CA LYS A 5 25.11 -1.59 13.24
C LYS A 5 23.95 -0.96 12.45
N ASP A 6 22.80 -0.73 13.09
CA ASP A 6 21.66 -0.09 12.42
C ASP A 6 21.90 1.41 12.23
N LEU A 7 22.73 1.99 13.09
CA LEU A 7 23.07 3.41 13.15
C LEU A 7 24.27 3.73 12.26
N ASP A 8 25.28 2.86 12.25
CA ASP A 8 26.48 3.02 11.42
C ASP A 8 26.12 3.16 9.93
N SER A 9 25.15 2.36 9.46
CA SER A 9 24.68 2.38 8.08
C SER A 9 23.93 3.67 7.68
N LEU A 10 23.51 4.47 8.66
CA LEU A 10 22.78 5.72 8.48
C LEU A 10 23.69 6.95 8.49
N LYS A 11 24.99 6.80 8.79
CA LYS A 11 25.91 7.94 8.90
C LYS A 11 25.96 8.76 7.60
N GLN A 12 25.93 8.09 6.46
CA GLN A 12 25.84 8.72 5.13
C GLN A 12 24.51 9.44 4.85
N LEU A 13 23.48 9.27 5.70
CA LEU A 13 22.14 9.82 5.48
C LEU A 13 21.83 11.05 6.32
N GLU A 14 22.56 11.29 7.41
CA GLU A 14 22.21 12.35 8.37
C GLU A 14 22.39 13.77 7.80
N GLU A 15 23.17 13.91 6.72
CA GLU A 15 23.38 15.17 6.01
C GLU A 15 22.29 15.45 4.96
N ASP A 16 21.84 14.40 4.27
CA ASP A 16 20.92 14.51 3.12
C ASP A 16 19.45 14.33 3.51
N PHE A 17 19.17 13.66 4.63
CA PHE A 17 17.83 13.25 5.02
C PHE A 17 17.49 13.60 6.46
N VAL A 18 16.20 13.91 6.67
CA VAL A 18 15.64 14.12 8.00
C VAL A 18 15.42 12.76 8.65
N LEU A 19 16.38 12.32 9.47
CA LEU A 19 16.28 11.10 10.26
C LEU A 19 15.41 11.31 11.50
N LEU A 20 14.57 10.33 11.80
CA LEU A 20 13.61 10.36 12.91
C LEU A 20 13.72 9.08 13.75
N PRO A 21 13.83 9.20 15.09
CA PRO A 21 13.74 8.05 15.98
C PRO A 21 12.29 7.55 16.00
N VAL A 22 12.05 6.26 15.79
CA VAL A 22 10.72 5.67 15.68
C VAL A 22 10.50 4.63 16.77
N GLY A 23 9.33 4.69 17.42
CA GLY A 23 8.98 3.75 18.48
C GLY A 23 7.71 4.11 19.27
N ALA A 24 6.96 5.14 18.88
CA ALA A 24 5.71 5.54 19.52
C ALA A 24 4.48 5.06 18.72
N ASP A 25 3.34 4.98 19.40
CA ASP A 25 2.04 4.79 18.74
C ASP A 25 1.40 6.13 18.38
N HIS A 26 0.84 6.24 17.17
CA HIS A 26 0.11 7.44 16.77
C HIS A 26 -1.20 7.56 17.58
N PRO A 27 -1.63 8.77 18.01
CA PRO A 27 -2.80 8.94 18.88
C PRO A 27 -4.08 8.39 18.27
N THR A 28 -4.23 8.53 16.95
CA THR A 28 -5.42 8.10 16.20
C THR A 28 -5.36 6.64 15.73
N SER A 29 -4.30 5.90 16.05
CA SER A 29 -4.18 4.52 15.59
C SER A 29 -5.03 3.58 16.46
N LEU A 30 -6.02 2.94 15.84
CA LEU A 30 -6.85 1.90 16.48
C LEU A 30 -6.01 0.66 16.85
N ILE A 31 -4.98 0.36 16.06
CA ILE A 31 -4.06 -0.75 16.29
C ILE A 31 -2.69 -0.18 16.66
N LYS A 32 -2.22 -0.47 17.87
CA LYS A 32 -0.89 -0.05 18.34
C LYS A 32 0.20 -0.76 17.50
N LYS A 33 0.98 0.00 16.74
CA LYS A 33 1.98 -0.50 15.76
C LYS A 33 3.39 0.08 15.93
N LYS A 34 3.64 0.94 16.93
CA LYS A 34 4.90 1.67 17.20
C LYS A 34 5.63 2.20 15.95
N LYS A 35 4.90 2.87 15.05
CA LYS A 35 5.44 3.42 13.78
C LYS A 35 5.64 4.94 13.79
N ALA A 36 5.23 5.63 14.84
CA ALA A 36 5.35 7.08 14.93
C ALA A 36 6.72 7.49 15.52
N PRO A 37 7.23 8.67 15.14
CA PRO A 37 8.42 9.23 15.75
C PRO A 37 8.27 9.45 17.26
N VAL A 38 9.33 9.15 18.01
CA VAL A 38 9.35 9.08 19.47
C VAL A 38 10.28 10.13 20.07
N ASN A 39 9.89 10.76 21.17
CA ASN A 39 10.76 11.65 21.94
C ASN A 39 11.68 10.83 22.88
N PRO A 40 12.69 11.45 23.53
CA PRO A 40 13.62 10.72 24.40
C PRO A 40 12.95 10.02 25.61
N ARG A 41 11.74 10.42 25.98
CA ARG A 41 10.95 9.85 27.09
C ARG A 41 9.99 8.74 26.63
N GLY A 42 10.02 8.34 25.35
CA GLY A 42 9.14 7.30 24.82
C GLY A 42 7.74 7.78 24.37
N GLY A 43 7.44 9.07 24.53
CA GLY A 43 6.20 9.67 24.02
C GLY A 43 6.32 10.08 22.55
N LEU A 44 5.25 10.61 21.97
CA LEU A 44 5.30 11.14 20.61
C LEU A 44 6.26 12.32 20.48
N LEU A 45 7.03 12.35 19.40
CA LEU A 45 7.85 13.50 19.05
C LEU A 45 6.93 14.59 18.47
N SER A 46 6.84 15.76 19.11
CA SER A 46 6.03 16.87 18.59
C SER A 46 6.71 17.53 17.39
N GLY A 47 5.91 17.98 16.42
CA GLY A 47 6.40 18.78 15.28
C GLY A 47 7.26 18.03 14.26
N TRP A 48 7.39 16.70 14.36
CA TRP A 48 8.21 15.91 13.44
C TRP A 48 7.81 16.04 11.96
N ASN A 49 6.54 16.34 11.72
CA ASN A 49 5.94 16.52 10.42
C ASN A 49 6.14 17.91 9.83
N LYS A 50 6.81 18.83 10.54
CA LYS A 50 6.97 20.20 10.10
C LYS A 50 8.36 20.47 9.49
N PRO A 51 8.47 21.37 8.48
CA PRO A 51 9.74 21.65 7.80
C PRO A 51 10.85 22.21 8.69
N GLU A 52 10.50 22.79 9.84
CA GLU A 52 11.46 23.39 10.77
C GLU A 52 12.32 22.34 11.47
N LEU A 53 11.80 21.11 11.67
CA LEU A 53 12.62 20.02 12.19
C LEU A 53 13.57 19.52 11.09
N LYS A 54 14.88 19.62 11.35
CA LYS A 54 15.96 19.22 10.44
C LYS A 54 16.40 17.75 10.54
N GLY A 55 15.87 17.01 11.52
CA GLY A 55 16.24 15.62 11.76
C GLY A 55 17.25 15.49 12.91
N PHE A 56 17.68 14.26 13.17
CA PHE A 56 18.64 13.93 14.21
C PHE A 56 19.87 13.26 13.62
N THR A 57 21.04 13.57 14.17
CA THR A 57 22.26 12.83 13.85
C THR A 57 22.21 11.42 14.41
N VAL A 58 23.02 10.52 13.88
CA VAL A 58 23.22 9.16 14.38
C VAL A 58 23.55 9.15 15.88
N ASP A 59 24.42 10.06 16.32
CA ASP A 59 24.80 10.19 17.74
C ASP A 59 23.62 10.64 18.61
N GLN A 60 22.78 11.54 18.10
CA GLN A 60 21.55 11.93 18.78
C GLN A 60 20.57 10.75 18.85
N LEU A 61 20.39 10.01 17.76
CA LEU A 61 19.48 8.86 17.67
C LEU A 61 19.85 7.75 18.67
N TRP A 62 21.15 7.52 18.91
CA TRP A 62 21.62 6.56 19.91
C TRP A 62 21.08 6.84 21.33
N ASN A 63 20.81 8.10 21.63
CA ASN A 63 20.29 8.52 22.93
C ASN A 63 18.76 8.33 23.07
N TYR A 64 18.05 7.93 22.01
CA TYR A 64 16.61 7.64 22.06
C TYR A 64 16.36 6.18 22.47
N ARG A 65 16.46 5.88 23.76
CA ARG A 65 16.33 4.51 24.30
C ARG A 65 15.00 3.81 23.96
N SER A 66 13.93 4.56 23.77
CA SER A 66 12.62 4.03 23.37
C SER A 66 12.47 3.80 21.87
N ALA A 67 13.43 4.25 21.05
CA ALA A 67 13.41 4.01 19.62
C ALA A 67 13.76 2.53 19.33
N ILE A 68 12.97 1.94 18.46
CA ILE A 68 13.18 0.57 17.96
C ILE A 68 13.70 0.58 16.52
N SER A 69 13.51 1.69 15.80
CA SER A 69 13.88 1.86 14.41
C SER A 69 14.14 3.34 14.10
N VAL A 70 14.76 3.60 12.94
CA VAL A 70 14.95 4.94 12.39
C VAL A 70 14.17 5.05 11.09
N GLY A 71 13.49 6.18 10.89
CA GLY A 71 12.90 6.48 9.60
C GLY A 71 13.32 7.81 9.02
N VAL A 72 13.01 7.98 7.75
CA VAL A 72 13.33 9.15 6.92
C VAL A 72 12.05 9.87 6.55
N ARG A 73 12.02 11.19 6.75
CA ARG A 73 10.87 12.01 6.34
C ARG A 73 10.81 12.15 4.81
N CYS A 74 9.62 12.05 4.25
CA CYS A 74 9.40 11.94 2.80
C CYS A 74 9.17 13.31 2.11
N ASP A 75 9.79 14.38 2.60
CA ASP A 75 9.48 15.77 2.19
C ASP A 75 9.61 15.97 0.68
N ASN A 76 10.68 15.45 0.05
CA ASN A 76 10.94 15.53 -1.39
C ASN A 76 11.18 14.16 -2.01
N LEU A 77 10.71 13.10 -1.35
CA LEU A 77 10.88 11.73 -1.83
C LEU A 77 9.62 11.23 -2.51
N PHE A 78 9.78 10.24 -3.36
CA PHE A 78 8.69 9.41 -3.84
C PHE A 78 8.93 7.97 -3.41
N VAL A 79 7.92 7.35 -2.86
CA VAL A 79 7.99 6.00 -2.29
C VAL A 79 6.87 5.16 -2.86
N GLU A 80 7.26 3.95 -3.24
CA GLU A 80 6.38 2.83 -3.46
C GLU A 80 6.54 1.90 -2.25
N ASP A 81 5.51 1.77 -1.41
CA ASP A 81 5.49 0.85 -0.28
C ASP A 81 4.71 -0.40 -0.66
N ILE A 82 5.42 -1.54 -0.74
CA ILE A 82 4.90 -2.82 -1.19
C ILE A 82 4.63 -3.67 0.06
N ASP A 83 3.35 -3.94 0.33
CA ASP A 83 2.90 -4.63 1.53
C ASP A 83 2.49 -6.09 1.25
N GLY A 84 3.41 -6.89 0.70
CA GLY A 84 3.25 -8.34 0.53
C GLY A 84 3.41 -8.85 -0.91
N ASP A 85 3.27 -10.16 -1.08
CA ASP A 85 3.59 -10.84 -2.34
C ASP A 85 2.65 -10.45 -3.50
N SER A 86 1.36 -10.23 -3.22
CA SER A 86 0.43 -9.77 -4.26
C SER A 86 0.75 -8.33 -4.66
N ALA A 87 1.18 -7.50 -3.71
CA ALA A 87 1.58 -6.12 -3.97
C ALA A 87 2.84 -6.09 -4.86
N SER A 88 3.81 -6.94 -4.53
CA SER A 88 5.05 -7.12 -5.31
C SER A 88 4.77 -7.51 -6.76
N LYS A 89 3.95 -8.56 -6.96
CA LYS A 89 3.51 -8.99 -8.29
C LYS A 89 2.70 -7.90 -9.01
N GLY A 90 1.84 -7.20 -8.27
CA GLY A 90 1.02 -6.11 -8.79
C GLY A 90 1.86 -4.94 -9.30
N LEU A 91 2.92 -4.56 -8.58
CA LEU A 91 3.82 -3.49 -8.97
C LEU A 91 4.52 -3.83 -10.28
N ASN A 92 5.08 -5.05 -10.38
CA ASN A 92 5.73 -5.50 -11.60
C ASN A 92 4.78 -5.52 -12.81
N ARG A 93 3.50 -5.88 -12.62
CA ARG A 93 2.49 -5.80 -13.70
C ARG A 93 2.17 -4.36 -14.10
N LEU A 94 2.06 -3.45 -13.13
CA LEU A 94 1.65 -2.05 -13.37
C LEU A 94 2.79 -1.23 -14.00
N LEU A 95 3.96 -1.24 -13.36
CA LEU A 95 5.07 -0.37 -13.70
C LEU A 95 6.18 -1.11 -14.45
N GLY A 96 6.29 -2.44 -14.26
CA GLY A 96 7.53 -3.19 -14.43
C GLY A 96 8.36 -3.06 -13.14
N TRP A 97 9.39 -3.89 -12.95
CA TRP A 97 10.35 -3.71 -11.85
C TRP A 97 11.07 -2.35 -11.85
N GLY A 98 10.91 -1.59 -12.94
CA GLY A 98 11.43 -0.23 -13.07
C GLY A 98 12.95 -0.20 -13.00
N GLU A 99 13.47 0.98 -12.69
CA GLU A 99 14.90 1.14 -12.46
C GLU A 99 15.25 0.76 -11.01
N PRO A 100 16.42 0.15 -10.76
CA PRO A 100 16.95 -0.02 -9.40
C PRO A 100 17.06 1.33 -8.70
N THR A 101 16.74 1.37 -7.41
CA THR A 101 16.88 2.56 -6.56
C THR A 101 17.10 2.12 -5.11
N TRP A 102 17.19 3.05 -4.17
CA TRP A 102 17.22 2.73 -2.75
C TRP A 102 16.01 1.88 -2.36
N THR A 103 16.25 0.61 -1.99
CA THR A 103 15.20 -0.35 -1.68
C THR A 103 15.37 -0.90 -0.28
N ILE A 104 14.39 -0.64 0.58
CA ILE A 104 14.36 -1.14 1.96
C ILE A 104 13.54 -2.42 2.01
N ARG A 105 14.10 -3.46 2.63
CA ARG A 105 13.51 -4.78 2.83
C ARG A 105 13.37 -5.08 4.32
N ARG A 106 12.66 -6.16 4.65
CA ARG A 106 12.52 -6.66 6.02
C ARG A 106 12.85 -8.14 6.10
N THR A 107 13.70 -8.52 7.05
CA THR A 107 14.11 -9.93 7.24
C THR A 107 12.88 -10.82 7.46
N GLY A 108 12.84 -11.97 6.78
CA GLY A 108 11.74 -12.94 6.86
C GLY A 108 10.45 -12.49 6.18
N CYS A 109 10.49 -11.45 5.34
CA CYS A 109 9.31 -10.86 4.69
C CYS A 109 9.66 -10.41 3.24
N GLU A 110 9.96 -11.35 2.34
CA GLU A 110 10.46 -11.03 0.99
C GLU A 110 9.50 -10.17 0.15
N GLY A 111 8.19 -10.41 0.25
CA GLY A 111 7.16 -9.61 -0.40
C GLY A 111 6.97 -8.20 0.17
N TYR A 112 7.67 -7.84 1.25
CA TYR A 112 7.52 -6.55 1.92
C TYR A 112 8.77 -5.69 1.74
N PHE A 113 8.66 -4.65 0.92
CA PHE A 113 9.76 -3.74 0.65
C PHE A 113 9.27 -2.34 0.26
N LYS A 114 10.18 -1.37 0.25
CA LYS A 114 9.91 0.01 -0.16
C LYS A 114 10.94 0.41 -1.20
N ARG A 115 10.49 0.92 -2.35
CA ARG A 115 11.36 1.57 -3.33
C ARG A 115 11.29 3.06 -3.10
N ILE A 116 12.43 3.69 -2.87
CA ILE A 116 12.55 5.12 -2.55
C ILE A 116 13.30 5.81 -3.69
N PHE A 117 12.71 6.88 -4.19
CA PHE A 117 13.26 7.71 -5.26
C PHE A 117 13.42 9.15 -4.80
N CYS A 118 14.33 9.86 -5.46
CA CYS A 118 14.52 11.30 -5.33
C CYS A 118 14.09 11.99 -6.63
N PRO A 119 12.81 12.37 -6.79
CA PRO A 119 12.33 13.01 -8.01
C PRO A 119 13.06 14.32 -8.30
N THR A 120 13.23 14.62 -9.58
CA THR A 120 13.78 15.91 -10.01
C THR A 120 12.80 17.06 -9.70
N LYS A 121 13.31 18.30 -9.66
CA LYS A 121 12.48 19.51 -9.54
C LYS A 121 11.38 19.57 -10.61
N ALA A 122 11.67 19.14 -11.83
CA ALA A 122 10.69 19.08 -12.91
C ALA A 122 9.59 18.04 -12.63
N GLN A 123 9.96 16.86 -12.11
CA GLN A 123 9.01 15.82 -11.73
C GLN A 123 8.09 16.26 -10.59
N LEU A 124 8.64 16.87 -9.53
CA LEU A 124 7.85 17.43 -8.43
C LEU A 124 6.90 18.54 -8.91
N SER A 125 7.36 19.38 -9.85
CA SER A 125 6.55 20.47 -10.40
C SER A 125 5.36 19.97 -11.25
N ALA A 126 5.46 18.77 -11.82
CA ALA A 126 4.40 18.13 -12.59
C ALA A 126 3.26 17.56 -11.74
N ILE A 127 3.42 17.50 -10.41
CA ILE A 127 2.36 17.07 -9.49
C ILE A 127 1.26 18.14 -9.46
N THR A 128 0.07 17.76 -9.90
CA THR A 128 -1.12 18.61 -9.83
C THR A 128 -1.63 18.68 -8.39
N PRO A 129 -2.11 19.84 -7.90
CA PRO A 129 -2.71 19.95 -6.58
C PRO A 129 -3.88 18.97 -6.38
N ASN A 130 -3.96 18.37 -5.20
CA ASN A 130 -5.12 17.59 -4.78
C ASN A 130 -6.30 18.49 -4.37
N ALA A 131 -7.42 17.90 -3.96
CA ALA A 131 -8.62 18.64 -3.52
C ALA A 131 -8.38 19.60 -2.33
N LYS A 132 -7.27 19.44 -1.59
CA LYS A 132 -6.84 20.32 -0.49
C LYS A 132 -5.81 21.36 -0.94
N GLY A 133 -5.56 21.49 -2.24
CA GLY A 133 -4.56 22.42 -2.81
C GLY A 133 -3.11 21.97 -2.62
N LYS A 134 -2.84 20.76 -2.12
CA LYS A 134 -1.48 20.27 -1.88
C LYS A 134 -0.91 19.55 -3.09
N LYS A 135 0.34 19.82 -3.44
CA LYS A 135 1.10 19.12 -4.51
C LYS A 135 1.78 17.86 -3.98
N GLU A 136 0.99 16.91 -3.48
CA GLU A 136 1.47 15.63 -2.95
C GLU A 136 0.85 14.47 -3.72
N ILE A 137 1.57 13.36 -3.83
CA ILE A 137 1.02 12.07 -4.30
C ILE A 137 0.72 11.26 -3.04
N SER A 138 -0.49 10.70 -2.94
CA SER A 138 -0.83 9.75 -1.87
C SER A 138 -2.02 8.91 -2.27
N PHE A 139 -1.80 7.68 -2.69
CA PHE A 139 -2.88 6.75 -3.02
C PHE A 139 -2.46 5.28 -2.89
N PRO A 140 -3.34 4.40 -2.39
CA PRO A 140 -3.14 2.96 -2.42
C PRO A 140 -3.72 2.32 -3.68
N ILE A 141 -3.14 1.19 -4.09
CA ILE A 141 -3.76 0.20 -4.97
C ILE A 141 -3.75 -1.13 -4.22
N TYR A 142 -4.92 -1.63 -3.84
CA TYR A 142 -5.02 -2.93 -3.20
C TYR A 142 -4.86 -4.07 -4.23
N THR A 143 -4.12 -5.09 -3.82
CA THR A 143 -3.73 -6.23 -4.65
C THR A 143 -4.18 -7.57 -4.07
N LEU A 144 -4.49 -7.60 -2.78
CA LEU A 144 -5.20 -8.66 -2.09
C LEU A 144 -6.06 -8.01 -1.01
N GLU A 145 -7.33 -8.40 -0.92
CA GLU A 145 -8.22 -8.01 0.17
C GLU A 145 -9.07 -9.19 0.62
N GLU A 146 -8.50 -9.97 1.54
CA GLU A 146 -9.19 -10.99 2.32
C GLU A 146 -9.67 -10.38 3.66
N PRO A 147 -10.68 -10.97 4.32
CA PRO A 147 -11.25 -10.44 5.57
C PRO A 147 -10.21 -10.11 6.65
N ASN A 148 -9.10 -10.85 6.70
CA ASN A 148 -8.05 -10.69 7.71
C ASN A 148 -6.66 -10.32 7.12
N ARG A 149 -6.57 -10.15 5.80
CA ARG A 149 -5.29 -9.86 5.12
C ARG A 149 -5.53 -8.92 3.95
N ARG A 150 -4.95 -7.73 4.03
CA ARG A 150 -4.96 -6.76 2.94
C ARG A 150 -3.53 -6.46 2.54
N GLU A 151 -3.25 -6.51 1.26
CA GLU A 151 -1.96 -6.16 0.67
C GLU A 151 -2.16 -5.06 -0.35
N ALA A 152 -1.34 -4.04 -0.29
CA ALA A 152 -1.44 -2.88 -1.16
C ALA A 152 -0.07 -2.46 -1.66
N ILE A 153 -0.09 -1.74 -2.77
CA ILE A 153 0.99 -0.85 -3.17
C ILE A 153 0.55 0.54 -2.75
N GLU A 154 1.22 1.14 -1.76
CA GLU A 154 0.97 2.52 -1.39
C GLU A 154 1.98 3.44 -2.09
N PHE A 155 1.47 4.34 -2.91
CA PHE A 155 2.26 5.38 -3.54
C PHE A 155 2.15 6.65 -2.72
N PHE A 156 3.28 7.23 -2.33
CA PHE A 156 3.29 8.55 -1.72
C PHE A 156 4.54 9.33 -2.08
N GLY A 157 4.40 10.65 -2.22
CA GLY A 157 5.54 11.49 -2.51
C GLY A 157 5.26 12.98 -2.33
N ASN A 158 6.32 13.73 -2.08
CA ASN A 158 6.27 15.16 -1.74
C ASN A 158 5.29 15.44 -0.58
N THR A 159 5.29 14.57 0.43
CA THR A 159 4.27 14.56 1.50
C THR A 159 4.89 14.98 2.82
N LEU A 160 4.59 16.21 3.26
CA LEU A 160 4.93 16.66 4.60
C LEU A 160 4.17 15.84 5.64
N GLY A 161 4.89 15.31 6.63
CA GLY A 161 4.30 14.48 7.69
C GLY A 161 4.11 13.01 7.34
N ARG A 162 4.89 12.51 6.38
CA ARG A 162 5.04 11.07 6.14
C ARG A 162 6.50 10.67 6.30
N GLN A 163 6.72 9.45 6.79
CA GLN A 163 8.05 8.88 6.96
C GLN A 163 8.07 7.41 6.56
N VAL A 164 9.26 6.92 6.21
CA VAL A 164 9.53 5.51 5.95
C VAL A 164 10.59 5.00 6.90
N ILE A 165 10.35 3.86 7.52
CA ILE A 165 11.36 3.20 8.35
C ILE A 165 12.41 2.58 7.43
N VAL A 166 13.68 2.91 7.67
CA VAL A 166 14.81 2.50 6.82
C VAL A 166 15.78 1.55 7.54
N SER A 167 15.84 1.59 8.87
CA SER A 167 16.77 0.77 9.66
C SER A 167 16.20 0.44 11.05
N GLY A 168 16.69 -0.64 11.67
CA GLY A 168 16.25 -1.13 12.97
C GLY A 168 15.15 -2.19 12.93
N SER A 169 14.41 -2.36 14.03
CA SER A 169 13.42 -3.45 14.19
C SER A 169 12.01 -3.07 13.73
N HIS A 170 11.34 -3.98 13.04
CA HIS A 170 9.90 -3.92 12.83
C HIS A 170 9.15 -4.32 14.09
N TYR A 171 8.21 -3.49 14.52
CA TYR A 171 7.51 -3.65 15.78
C TYR A 171 6.81 -5.01 15.95
N SER A 172 6.03 -5.45 14.97
CA SER A 172 5.16 -6.62 15.14
C SER A 172 5.80 -7.94 14.78
N SER A 173 6.66 -7.98 13.75
CA SER A 173 7.29 -9.23 13.31
C SER A 173 8.66 -9.48 13.92
N GLY A 174 9.27 -8.47 14.58
CA GLY A 174 10.64 -8.55 15.09
C GLY A 174 11.74 -8.53 14.02
N GLY A 175 11.40 -8.75 12.74
CA GLY A 175 12.33 -8.67 11.60
C GLY A 175 12.99 -7.30 11.49
N ARG A 176 14.22 -7.24 10.96
CA ARG A 176 14.96 -5.98 10.83
C ARG A 176 14.87 -5.42 9.44
N TYR A 177 14.87 -4.10 9.35
CA TYR A 177 14.98 -3.38 8.08
C TYR A 177 16.42 -3.39 7.59
N TYR A 178 16.60 -3.63 6.29
CA TYR A 178 17.90 -3.67 5.64
C TYR A 178 17.77 -3.29 4.16
N TRP A 179 18.88 -3.10 3.48
CA TRP A 179 18.97 -3.00 2.02
C TRP A 179 20.14 -3.86 1.53
N ASN A 180 20.11 -4.25 0.26
CA ASN A 180 21.24 -4.92 -0.38
C ASN A 180 22.29 -3.90 -0.81
N ASP A 181 23.53 -4.34 -1.07
CA ASP A 181 24.66 -3.45 -1.39
C ASP A 181 24.38 -2.53 -2.60
N ASN A 182 23.69 -3.04 -3.62
CA ASN A 182 23.29 -2.31 -4.83
C ASN A 182 21.93 -1.60 -4.74
N GLU A 183 21.32 -1.60 -3.57
CA GLU A 183 20.02 -1.00 -3.28
C GLU A 183 20.15 0.01 -2.13
N SER A 184 21.36 0.49 -1.83
CA SER A 184 21.61 1.43 -0.74
C SER A 184 21.18 2.86 -1.09
N PRO A 185 21.18 3.79 -0.12
CA PRO A 185 20.87 5.19 -0.38
C PRO A 185 21.74 5.85 -1.46
N SER A 186 22.98 5.41 -1.66
CA SER A 186 23.85 5.96 -2.72
C SER A 186 23.33 5.65 -4.13
N PHE A 187 22.40 4.70 -4.27
CA PHE A 187 21.72 4.36 -5.52
C PHE A 187 20.41 5.12 -5.71
N ILE A 188 20.02 5.98 -4.77
CA ILE A 188 18.81 6.80 -4.90
C ILE A 188 18.88 7.64 -6.16
N ARG A 189 17.80 7.61 -6.93
CA ARG A 189 17.72 8.29 -8.22
C ARG A 189 16.31 8.79 -8.46
N PRO A 190 16.10 9.70 -9.42
CA PRO A 190 14.75 10.01 -9.87
C PRO A 190 14.09 8.77 -10.50
N PRO A 191 12.76 8.63 -10.37
CA PRO A 191 12.05 7.60 -11.12
C PRO A 191 12.21 7.87 -12.62
N SER A 192 12.24 6.81 -13.43
CA SER A 192 12.34 6.98 -14.88
C SER A 192 11.16 7.80 -15.43
N VAL A 193 11.33 8.44 -16.59
CA VAL A 193 10.23 9.20 -17.25
C VAL A 193 9.01 8.30 -17.46
N ARG A 194 9.23 7.04 -17.83
CA ARG A 194 8.15 6.05 -18.04
C ARG A 194 7.42 5.73 -16.74
N GLU A 195 8.16 5.43 -15.66
CA GLU A 195 7.60 5.10 -14.34
C GLU A 195 6.84 6.30 -13.78
N TRP A 196 7.45 7.48 -13.80
CA TRP A 196 6.84 8.72 -13.31
C TRP A 196 5.55 9.07 -14.06
N ASN A 197 5.54 8.97 -15.39
CA ASN A 197 4.34 9.27 -16.18
C ASN A 197 3.20 8.28 -15.90
N LYS A 198 3.51 7.00 -15.69
CA LYS A 198 2.51 6.00 -15.27
C LYS A 198 1.95 6.33 -13.88
N VAL A 199 2.81 6.65 -12.91
CA VAL A 199 2.39 7.03 -11.55
C VAL A 199 1.51 8.28 -11.59
N LEU A 200 1.90 9.33 -12.34
CA LEU A 200 1.07 10.54 -12.48
C LEU A 200 -0.27 10.24 -13.14
N LYS A 201 -0.32 9.33 -14.11
CA LYS A 201 -1.59 8.89 -14.72
C LYS A 201 -2.48 8.18 -13.69
N LEU A 202 -1.93 7.23 -12.93
CA LEU A 202 -2.65 6.52 -11.87
C LEU A 202 -3.14 7.47 -10.78
N TRP A 203 -2.28 8.41 -10.36
CA TRP A 203 -2.63 9.44 -9.39
C TRP A 203 -3.77 10.32 -9.87
N LYS A 204 -3.70 10.84 -11.11
CA LYS A 204 -4.78 11.62 -11.72
C LYS A 204 -6.07 10.81 -11.82
N GLN A 205 -5.99 9.52 -12.16
CA GLN A 205 -7.15 8.65 -12.18
C GLN A 205 -7.75 8.46 -10.79
N TYR A 206 -6.92 8.28 -9.76
CA TYR A 206 -7.37 8.17 -8.37
C TYR A 206 -8.06 9.45 -7.88
N VAL A 207 -7.45 10.62 -8.11
CA VAL A 207 -8.01 11.92 -7.70
C VAL A 207 -9.32 12.22 -8.43
N ASN A 208 -9.40 11.86 -9.71
CA ASN A 208 -10.57 12.07 -10.55
C ASN A 208 -11.53 10.87 -10.56
N GLU A 209 -11.31 9.85 -9.72
CA GLU A 209 -12.16 8.67 -9.68
C GLU A 209 -13.56 9.09 -9.22
N LYS A 210 -14.44 9.34 -10.18
CA LYS A 210 -15.86 9.58 -9.94
C LYS A 210 -16.51 8.23 -9.78
N LEU A 211 -16.66 7.81 -8.53
CA LEU A 211 -17.52 6.67 -8.24
C LEU A 211 -18.95 7.03 -8.66
N PRO A 212 -19.67 6.11 -9.33
CA PRO A 212 -21.06 6.33 -9.65
C PRO A 212 -21.84 6.65 -8.37
N THR A 213 -22.80 7.56 -8.47
CA THR A 213 -23.68 7.83 -7.33
C THR A 213 -24.43 6.54 -6.99
N PRO A 214 -24.62 6.25 -5.69
CA PRO A 214 -25.31 5.07 -5.20
C PRO A 214 -26.54 4.62 -5.99
N GLY A 215 -27.44 5.56 -6.31
CA GLY A 215 -28.69 5.26 -7.00
C GLY A 215 -28.51 4.85 -8.46
N ILE A 216 -27.44 5.26 -9.13
CA ILE A 216 -27.17 4.90 -10.54
C ILE A 216 -26.79 3.43 -10.66
N VAL A 217 -26.06 2.89 -9.68
CA VAL A 217 -25.51 1.53 -9.74
C VAL A 217 -26.59 0.45 -9.72
N THR A 218 -27.66 0.68 -8.96
CA THR A 218 -28.82 -0.21 -8.86
C THR A 218 -30.00 0.29 -9.69
N LYS A 219 -29.86 1.40 -10.43
CA LYS A 219 -30.92 1.93 -11.29
C LYS A 219 -31.30 0.85 -12.31
N ASN A 220 -32.56 0.45 -12.32
CA ASN A 220 -33.11 -0.59 -13.19
C ASN A 220 -32.54 -2.01 -12.97
N LYS A 221 -31.89 -2.27 -11.83
CA LYS A 221 -31.50 -3.61 -11.39
C LYS A 221 -32.44 -4.07 -10.27
N SER A 222 -33.63 -4.54 -10.62
CA SER A 222 -34.48 -5.24 -9.65
C SER A 222 -33.74 -6.47 -9.12
N GLY A 223 -33.86 -6.73 -7.81
CA GLY A 223 -33.20 -7.87 -7.19
C GLY A 223 -31.71 -7.67 -6.89
N TRP A 224 -31.20 -6.43 -6.85
CA TRP A 224 -29.81 -6.13 -6.52
C TRP A 224 -29.69 -5.10 -5.39
N THR A 225 -28.87 -5.43 -4.41
CA THR A 225 -28.57 -4.58 -3.27
C THR A 225 -27.09 -4.20 -3.24
N ARG A 226 -26.77 -3.01 -2.72
CA ARG A 226 -25.39 -2.56 -2.55
C ARG A 226 -24.73 -3.27 -1.36
N LEU A 227 -23.49 -3.70 -1.56
CA LEU A 227 -22.68 -4.30 -0.51
C LEU A 227 -22.10 -3.19 0.37
N ALA A 228 -22.25 -3.32 1.69
CA ALA A 228 -21.55 -2.47 2.66
C ALA A 228 -20.03 -2.76 2.65
N GLU A 229 -19.67 -4.03 2.54
CA GLU A 229 -18.32 -4.51 2.28
C GLU A 229 -18.35 -5.51 1.12
N CYS A 230 -17.52 -5.30 0.10
CA CYS A 230 -17.43 -6.24 -1.02
C CYS A 230 -16.49 -7.40 -0.68
N PRO A 231 -16.94 -8.66 -0.64
CA PRO A 231 -16.07 -9.81 -0.31
C PRO A 231 -15.10 -10.19 -1.44
N ILE A 232 -15.16 -9.53 -2.59
CA ILE A 232 -14.23 -9.77 -3.71
C ILE A 232 -13.06 -8.79 -3.69
N CYS A 233 -13.34 -7.51 -3.47
CA CYS A 233 -12.35 -6.44 -3.55
C CYS A 233 -12.18 -5.66 -2.24
N GLY A 234 -12.81 -6.11 -1.15
CA GLY A 234 -12.74 -5.48 0.19
C GLY A 234 -13.26 -4.05 0.29
N ARG A 235 -13.91 -3.52 -0.75
CA ARG A 235 -14.46 -2.16 -0.75
C ARG A 235 -15.46 -1.97 0.39
N VAL A 236 -15.09 -1.15 1.38
CA VAL A 236 -15.93 -0.75 2.53
C VAL A 236 -16.40 0.71 2.47
N GLU A 237 -15.80 1.51 1.58
CA GLU A 237 -16.15 2.92 1.44
C GLU A 237 -16.80 3.18 0.08
N ARG A 238 -17.79 4.09 0.09
CA ARG A 238 -18.53 4.54 -1.11
C ARG A 238 -19.06 3.33 -1.91
N PRO A 239 -20.06 2.63 -1.37
CA PRO A 239 -20.46 1.30 -1.84
C PRO A 239 -21.06 1.35 -3.26
N VAL A 240 -20.29 0.80 -4.21
CA VAL A 240 -20.65 0.64 -5.63
C VAL A 240 -20.67 -0.82 -6.08
N CYS A 241 -20.16 -1.73 -5.25
CA CYS A 241 -20.32 -3.16 -5.50
C CYS A 241 -21.73 -3.58 -5.11
N THR A 242 -22.32 -4.50 -5.87
CA THR A 242 -23.69 -4.96 -5.66
C THR A 242 -23.74 -6.47 -5.60
N ILE A 243 -24.75 -7.01 -4.92
CA ILE A 243 -25.06 -8.43 -4.84
C ILE A 243 -26.54 -8.63 -5.19
N THR A 244 -26.88 -9.75 -5.80
CA THR A 244 -28.27 -10.15 -6.00
C THR A 244 -28.96 -10.47 -4.68
N ASP A 245 -30.28 -10.32 -4.59
CA ASP A 245 -31.07 -10.56 -3.37
C ASP A 245 -31.04 -12.03 -2.93
N ASP A 246 -30.85 -12.95 -3.88
CA ASP A 246 -30.61 -14.38 -3.60
C ASP A 246 -29.18 -14.69 -3.11
N LEU A 247 -28.35 -13.66 -2.98
CA LEU A 247 -26.95 -13.71 -2.54
C LEU A 247 -26.06 -14.63 -3.39
N ASN A 248 -26.43 -14.88 -4.66
CA ASN A 248 -25.69 -15.78 -5.53
C ASN A 248 -24.80 -15.08 -6.57
N THR A 249 -24.95 -13.78 -6.80
CA THR A 249 -24.11 -13.07 -7.78
C THR A 249 -23.65 -11.73 -7.25
N ILE A 250 -22.34 -11.49 -7.30
CA ILE A 250 -21.71 -10.20 -7.01
C ILE A 250 -21.31 -9.50 -8.30
N SER A 251 -21.53 -8.19 -8.36
CA SER A 251 -21.03 -7.27 -9.37
C SER A 251 -20.01 -6.34 -8.72
N CYS A 252 -18.73 -6.65 -8.90
CA CYS A 252 -17.59 -5.97 -8.28
C CYS A 252 -17.02 -4.90 -9.22
N PHE A 253 -16.96 -3.65 -8.76
CA PHE A 253 -16.46 -2.51 -9.54
C PHE A 253 -14.94 -2.51 -9.67
N HIS A 254 -14.43 -2.11 -10.83
CA HIS A 254 -13.01 -1.90 -11.11
C HIS A 254 -12.64 -0.46 -10.78
N GLY A 255 -12.36 -0.19 -9.51
CA GLY A 255 -11.83 1.09 -9.10
C GLY A 255 -10.30 1.16 -9.12
N ILE A 256 -9.75 2.35 -8.86
CA ILE A 256 -8.30 2.48 -8.73
C ILE A 256 -7.82 1.80 -7.45
N THR A 257 -8.49 2.12 -6.34
CA THR A 257 -8.15 1.62 -5.00
C THR A 257 -8.60 0.19 -4.80
N TYR A 258 -9.91 -0.03 -4.95
CA TYR A 258 -10.54 -1.33 -4.78
C TYR A 258 -10.92 -1.88 -6.15
N ARG A 259 -10.36 -3.02 -6.51
CA ARG A 259 -10.62 -3.72 -7.75
C ARG A 259 -10.63 -5.23 -7.53
N PRO A 260 -11.41 -5.98 -8.32
CA PRO A 260 -11.29 -7.44 -8.30
C PRO A 260 -9.92 -7.87 -8.83
N PRO A 261 -9.47 -9.11 -8.53
CA PRO A 261 -8.31 -9.68 -9.18
C PRO A 261 -8.45 -9.66 -10.71
N LEU A 262 -7.32 -9.42 -11.40
CA LEU A 262 -7.26 -9.31 -12.85
C LEU A 262 -6.91 -10.65 -13.49
N ASP A 263 -7.21 -10.77 -14.78
CA ASP A 263 -6.83 -11.91 -15.63
C ASP A 263 -7.42 -13.27 -15.21
N LEU A 264 -8.52 -13.23 -14.47
CA LEU A 264 -9.24 -14.42 -14.03
C LEU A 264 -9.85 -15.18 -15.21
N LYS A 265 -9.74 -16.51 -15.19
CA LYS A 265 -10.44 -17.39 -16.14
C LYS A 265 -11.86 -17.62 -15.66
N LYS A 266 -12.81 -17.73 -16.61
CA LYS A 266 -14.21 -18.06 -16.27
C LYS A 266 -14.24 -19.38 -15.48
N GLY A 267 -14.92 -19.37 -14.34
CA GLY A 267 -15.01 -20.50 -13.40
C GLY A 267 -13.94 -20.50 -12.31
N GLU A 268 -12.90 -19.66 -12.40
CA GLU A 268 -11.85 -19.57 -11.39
C GLU A 268 -12.43 -19.13 -10.04
N VAL A 269 -12.19 -19.93 -9.00
CA VAL A 269 -12.81 -19.77 -7.69
C VAL A 269 -11.90 -18.95 -6.77
N LEU A 270 -12.43 -17.82 -6.31
CA LEU A 270 -11.85 -16.97 -5.29
C LEU A 270 -12.41 -17.32 -3.91
N PHE A 271 -11.52 -17.37 -2.92
CA PHE A 271 -11.86 -17.55 -1.50
C PHE A 271 -12.79 -18.74 -1.22
N ASN A 272 -12.69 -19.79 -2.03
CA ASN A 272 -13.56 -20.98 -2.01
C ASN A 272 -15.07 -20.70 -2.11
N THR A 273 -15.49 -19.48 -2.46
CA THR A 273 -16.88 -19.03 -2.33
C THR A 273 -17.42 -18.45 -3.63
N TRP A 274 -16.57 -17.81 -4.44
CA TRP A 274 -17.00 -17.00 -5.58
C TRP A 274 -16.25 -17.38 -6.85
N ALA A 275 -16.96 -17.83 -7.87
CA ALA A 275 -16.39 -18.15 -9.18
C ALA A 275 -16.51 -16.94 -10.12
N TYR A 276 -15.40 -16.55 -10.75
CA TYR A 276 -15.42 -15.50 -11.76
C TYR A 276 -16.29 -15.90 -12.96
N SER A 277 -17.21 -15.03 -13.37
CA SER A 277 -18.11 -15.28 -14.49
C SER A 277 -17.70 -14.51 -15.75
N ARG A 278 -17.60 -13.18 -15.64
CA ARG A 278 -17.33 -12.28 -16.78
C ARG A 278 -16.94 -10.88 -16.30
N THR A 279 -16.50 -10.06 -17.25
CA THR A 279 -16.30 -8.62 -17.06
C THR A 279 -17.14 -7.85 -18.07
N GLU A 280 -17.72 -6.73 -17.65
CA GLU A 280 -18.64 -5.89 -18.43
C GLU A 280 -18.28 -4.41 -18.22
N ASP A 281 -18.25 -3.65 -19.30
CA ASP A 281 -18.04 -2.20 -19.28
C ASP A 281 -19.40 -1.49 -19.31
N LYS A 282 -19.63 -0.59 -18.34
CA LYS A 282 -20.83 0.25 -18.25
C LYS A 282 -20.47 1.71 -18.46
N SER A 283 -21.48 2.54 -18.70
CA SER A 283 -21.32 3.99 -18.92
C SER A 283 -20.56 4.72 -17.80
N PHE A 284 -20.55 4.18 -16.58
CA PHE A 284 -19.89 4.73 -15.40
C PHE A 284 -18.75 3.84 -14.87
N GLY A 285 -18.31 2.85 -15.64
CA GLY A 285 -17.11 2.06 -15.38
C GLY A 285 -17.30 0.56 -15.48
N ARG A 286 -16.21 -0.16 -15.22
CA ARG A 286 -16.07 -1.59 -15.48
C ARG A 286 -16.42 -2.44 -14.26
N PHE A 287 -17.07 -3.58 -14.47
CA PHE A 287 -17.47 -4.51 -13.42
C PHE A 287 -17.06 -5.94 -13.76
N SER A 288 -16.55 -6.69 -12.79
CA SER A 288 -16.47 -8.15 -12.87
C SER A 288 -17.61 -8.77 -12.07
N TYR A 289 -18.19 -9.84 -12.64
CA TYR A 289 -19.26 -10.59 -12.02
C TYR A 289 -18.75 -11.91 -11.48
N PHE A 290 -19.22 -12.27 -10.30
CA PHE A 290 -18.85 -13.49 -9.60
C PHE A 290 -20.12 -14.22 -9.17
N ALA A 291 -20.22 -15.50 -9.51
CA ALA A 291 -21.31 -16.35 -9.07
C ALA A 291 -20.88 -17.15 -7.85
N ARG A 292 -21.79 -17.46 -6.94
CA ARG A 292 -21.50 -18.29 -5.78
C ARG A 292 -21.10 -19.68 -6.25
N HIS A 293 -19.90 -20.11 -5.89
CA HIS A 293 -19.35 -21.40 -6.29
C HIS A 293 -20.11 -22.51 -5.58
N LYS A 294 -20.57 -23.50 -6.36
CA LYS A 294 -21.18 -24.73 -5.88
C LYS A 294 -20.22 -25.87 -6.22
N PRO A 295 -19.44 -26.37 -5.25
CA PRO A 295 -18.49 -27.46 -5.52
C PRO A 295 -19.25 -28.71 -5.96
N SER A 296 -18.71 -29.39 -6.96
CA SER A 296 -19.19 -30.67 -7.44
C SER A 296 -19.00 -31.78 -6.40
N SER A 297 -19.74 -32.88 -6.54
CA SER A 297 -19.56 -34.07 -5.69
C SER A 297 -18.13 -34.60 -5.72
N LEU A 298 -17.45 -34.49 -6.86
CA LEU A 298 -16.06 -34.89 -7.04
C LEU A 298 -15.09 -33.96 -6.29
N GLU A 299 -15.30 -32.64 -6.35
CA GLU A 299 -14.49 -31.67 -5.57
C GLU A 299 -14.67 -31.87 -4.06
N LEU A 300 -15.90 -32.13 -3.61
CA LEU A 300 -16.18 -32.45 -2.21
C LEU A 300 -15.49 -33.75 -1.76
N LEU A 301 -15.48 -34.77 -2.61
CA LEU A 301 -14.79 -36.03 -2.36
C LEU A 301 -13.27 -35.81 -2.26
N ASN A 302 -12.68 -35.10 -3.22
CA ASN A 302 -11.24 -34.81 -3.23
C ASN A 302 -10.80 -34.01 -1.99
N ARG A 303 -11.60 -33.03 -1.54
CA ARG A 303 -11.34 -32.29 -0.30
C ARG A 303 -11.34 -33.20 0.93
N ARG A 304 -12.27 -34.15 1.02
CA ARG A 304 -12.32 -35.11 2.15
C ARG A 304 -11.09 -36.01 2.16
N LEU A 305 -10.65 -36.47 0.99
CA LEU A 305 -9.48 -37.34 0.87
C LEU A 305 -8.18 -36.61 1.24
N GLN A 306 -8.05 -35.30 0.93
CA GLN A 306 -6.88 -34.50 1.33
C GLN A 306 -6.81 -34.15 2.82
N ILE A 307 -7.92 -34.16 3.55
CA ILE A 307 -7.93 -33.92 5.01
C ILE A 307 -7.62 -35.22 5.79
N SER A 308 -7.67 -36.37 5.11
CA SER A 308 -7.53 -37.70 5.71
C SER A 308 -6.11 -38.28 5.60
N GLY A 309 -5.14 -37.50 5.11
CA GLY A 309 -3.71 -37.86 5.04
C GLY A 309 -2.85 -36.78 5.69
#